data_AF-A0A8S2P4L4-F1
#
_entry.id   AF-A0A8S2P4L4-F1
#
_cell.length_a   1.000
_cell.length_b   1.000
_cell.length_c   1.000
_cell.angle_alpha   90.00
_cell.angle_beta   90.00
_cell.angle_gamma   90.00
#
_symmetry.space_group_name_H-M   'P 1'
#
loop_
_entity.id
_entity.type
_entity.pdbx_description
1 polymer ?
#
loop_
_entity_poly.entity_id
_entity_poly.type
_entity_poly.pdbx_seq_one_letter_code
_entity_poly.pdbx_strand_id
1 'polypeptide(L)'
;LQSKSTKYIPATILLEAYKLSDKENYLHEILAGSDLFVPAYIEPERNPELNARVEKLKAQQANLEYDEMTKNVNFNRIYASKSNETFMPDMKSVQGQLITIANVFLTIGGAFVFGYKSVEYSTGTNNFVLQISFGLLCAFVVAVADIYFLLKRFNTLT
;
A
#
# COMPACT_ATOMS: atom_id res chain seq x y z
N LEU A 1 -52.81 -6.28 -11.24
CA LEU A 1 -52.02 -5.02 -11.27
C LEU A 1 -50.70 -5.27 -10.56
N GLN A 2 -49.67 -5.66 -11.30
CA GLN A 2 -48.34 -5.92 -10.74
C GLN A 2 -47.67 -4.59 -10.43
N SER A 3 -47.68 -4.21 -9.15
CA SER A 3 -46.94 -3.04 -8.68
C SER A 3 -45.46 -3.35 -8.76
N LYS A 4 -44.79 -2.74 -9.74
CA LYS A 4 -43.34 -2.66 -9.85
C LYS A 4 -42.84 -2.06 -8.54
N SER A 5 -42.23 -2.89 -7.68
CA SER A 5 -41.70 -2.46 -6.39
C SER A 5 -40.60 -1.41 -6.61
N THR A 6 -41.01 -0.15 -6.62
CA THR A 6 -40.10 0.99 -6.57
C THR A 6 -39.54 1.08 -5.16
N LYS A 7 -38.22 1.26 -5.06
CA LYS A 7 -37.44 1.38 -3.81
C LYS A 7 -37.96 2.45 -2.83
N TYR A 8 -38.86 3.31 -3.28
CA TYR A 8 -39.43 4.40 -2.53
C TYR A 8 -40.95 4.40 -2.68
N ILE A 9 -41.64 4.74 -1.59
CA ILE A 9 -43.07 5.04 -1.61
C ILE A 9 -43.22 6.40 -2.31
N PRO A 10 -43.94 6.49 -3.44
CA PRO A 10 -44.12 7.76 -4.13
C PRO A 10 -44.89 8.73 -3.23
N ALA A 11 -44.36 9.95 -3.11
CA ALA A 11 -44.91 10.99 -2.24
C ALA A 11 -46.38 11.33 -2.52
N THR A 12 -46.88 10.99 -3.71
CA THR A 12 -48.27 11.15 -4.12
C THR A 12 -49.24 10.36 -3.24
N ILE A 13 -48.87 9.16 -2.78
CA ILE A 13 -49.71 8.31 -1.93
C ILE A 13 -49.84 8.94 -0.52
N LEU A 14 -48.73 9.47 0.01
CA LEU A 14 -48.73 10.17 1.30
C LEU A 14 -49.59 11.44 1.25
N LEU A 15 -49.56 12.14 0.12
CA LEU A 15 -50.35 13.36 -0.11
C LEU A 15 -51.85 13.06 -0.26
N GLU A 16 -52.20 11.92 -0.85
CA GLU A 16 -53.58 11.44 -0.96
C GLU A 16 -54.13 10.99 0.41
N ALA A 17 -53.34 10.25 1.19
CA ALA A 17 -53.69 9.88 2.56
C ALA A 17 -53.88 11.10 3.48
N TYR A 18 -53.02 12.13 3.34
CA TYR A 18 -53.16 13.39 4.06
C TYR A 18 -54.43 14.17 3.67
N LYS A 19 -54.84 14.13 2.41
CA LYS A 19 -56.10 14.78 1.95
C LYS A 19 -57.35 14.06 2.44
N LEU A 20 -57.26 12.75 2.70
CA LEU A 20 -58.35 11.94 3.24
C LEU A 20 -58.50 12.09 4.76
N SER A 21 -57.41 12.42 5.46
CA SER A 21 -57.40 12.74 6.88
C SER A 21 -57.90 14.18 7.10
N ASP A 22 -58.63 14.40 8.18
CA ASP A 22 -59.08 15.74 8.55
C ASP A 22 -57.87 16.63 8.90
N LYS A 23 -57.92 17.92 8.55
CA LYS A 23 -56.76 18.82 8.38
C LYS A 23 -55.99 19.18 9.66
N GLU A 24 -56.34 18.58 10.79
CA GLU A 24 -55.73 18.85 12.10
C GLU A 24 -54.71 17.80 12.55
N ASN A 25 -54.61 16.65 11.86
CA ASN A 25 -53.71 15.58 12.27
C ASN A 25 -52.30 15.76 11.69
N TYR A 26 -51.30 15.63 12.54
CA TYR A 26 -49.90 15.73 12.13
C TYR A 26 -49.43 14.43 11.44
N LEU A 27 -48.47 14.53 10.51
CA LEU A 27 -47.97 13.39 9.72
C LEU A 27 -47.59 12.15 10.56
N HIS A 28 -47.00 12.37 11.74
CA HIS A 28 -46.57 11.30 12.62
C HIS A 28 -47.74 10.51 13.23
N GLU A 29 -48.93 11.12 13.37
CA GLU A 29 -50.15 10.46 13.85
C GLU A 29 -50.73 9.54 12.77
N ILE A 30 -50.63 9.95 11.50
CA ILE A 30 -51.04 9.13 10.34
C ILE A 30 -50.14 7.89 10.19
N LEU A 31 -48.84 8.05 10.53
CA LEU A 31 -47.85 6.97 10.47
C LEU A 31 -47.84 6.07 11.72
N ALA A 32 -48.47 6.49 12.82
CA ALA A 32 -48.41 5.78 14.10
C ALA A 32 -49.06 4.37 14.08
N GLY A 33 -49.83 4.03 13.04
CA GLY A 33 -50.43 2.71 12.83
C GLY A 33 -49.98 2.00 11.56
N SER A 34 -49.01 2.53 10.82
CA SER A 34 -48.55 1.92 9.57
C SER A 34 -47.41 0.95 9.80
N ASP A 35 -47.55 -0.30 9.35
CA ASP A 35 -46.47 -1.28 9.35
C ASP A 35 -45.52 -1.03 8.16
N LEU A 36 -44.24 -0.89 8.47
CA LEU A 36 -43.19 -0.74 7.46
C LEU A 36 -42.82 -2.11 6.89
N PHE A 37 -43.24 -2.39 5.66
CA PHE A 37 -42.79 -3.59 4.96
C PHE A 37 -41.35 -3.40 4.47
N VAL A 38 -40.39 -3.95 5.20
CA VAL A 38 -38.99 -4.06 4.77
C VAL A 38 -38.86 -5.36 3.96
N PRO A 39 -38.51 -5.31 2.66
CA PRO A 39 -38.33 -6.54 1.89
C PRO A 39 -37.21 -7.38 2.49
N ALA A 40 -37.41 -8.70 2.52
CA ALA A 40 -36.41 -9.63 3.02
C ALA A 40 -35.09 -9.48 2.23
N TYR A 41 -33.98 -9.42 2.96
CA TYR A 41 -32.65 -9.35 2.36
C TYR A 41 -32.38 -10.61 1.53
N ILE A 42 -32.06 -10.43 0.25
CA ILE A 42 -31.65 -11.51 -0.64
C ILE A 42 -30.12 -11.47 -0.68
N GLU A 43 -29.46 -12.48 -0.12
CA GLU A 43 -27.99 -12.57 -0.20
C GLU A 43 -27.60 -12.75 -1.68
N PRO A 44 -26.70 -11.90 -2.23
CA PRO A 44 -26.27 -12.03 -3.61
C PRO A 44 -25.51 -13.34 -3.81
N GLU A 45 -25.71 -13.99 -4.96
CA GLU A 45 -24.99 -15.21 -5.30
C GLU A 45 -23.48 -14.93 -5.36
N ARG A 46 -22.69 -15.68 -4.58
CA ARG A 46 -21.24 -15.50 -4.52
C ARG A 46 -20.62 -15.92 -5.84
N ASN A 47 -19.84 -15.02 -6.45
CA ASN A 47 -19.13 -15.30 -7.69
C ASN A 47 -18.24 -16.55 -7.53
N PRO A 48 -18.40 -17.58 -8.40
CA PRO A 48 -17.67 -18.85 -8.29
C PRO A 48 -16.15 -18.69 -8.39
N GLU A 49 -15.67 -17.70 -9.15
CA GLU A 49 -14.24 -17.42 -9.25
C GLU A 49 -13.64 -16.93 -7.93
N LEU A 50 -14.40 -16.14 -7.16
CA LEU A 50 -13.95 -15.62 -5.87
C LEU A 50 -13.86 -16.74 -4.84
N ASN A 51 -14.82 -17.67 -4.84
CA ASN A 51 -14.81 -18.83 -3.94
C ASN A 51 -13.59 -19.73 -4.23
N ALA A 52 -13.33 -20.04 -5.50
CA ALA A 52 -12.16 -20.83 -5.90
C ALA A 52 -10.83 -20.16 -5.48
N ARG A 53 -10.74 -18.83 -5.58
CA ARG A 53 -9.57 -18.08 -5.09
C ARG A 53 -9.44 -18.16 -3.57
N VAL A 54 -10.54 -18.02 -2.84
CA VAL A 54 -10.55 -18.09 -1.37
C VAL A 54 -10.14 -19.49 -0.90
N GLU A 55 -10.65 -20.55 -1.53
CA GLU A 55 -10.25 -21.93 -1.23
C GLU A 55 -8.77 -22.16 -1.48
N LYS A 56 -8.24 -21.65 -2.61
CA LYS A 56 -6.80 -21.70 -2.91
C LYS A 56 -5.97 -20.97 -1.85
N LEU A 57 -6.37 -19.76 -1.44
CA LEU A 57 -5.66 -18.99 -0.41
C LEU A 57 -5.71 -19.68 0.95
N LYS A 58 -6.85 -20.26 1.32
CA LYS A 58 -6.99 -21.04 2.55
C LYS A 58 -6.09 -22.27 2.55
N ALA A 59 -6.02 -23.00 1.43
CA ALA A 59 -5.12 -24.14 1.29
C ALA A 59 -3.64 -23.73 1.39
N GLN A 60 -3.27 -22.60 0.77
CA GLN A 60 -1.91 -22.06 0.90
C GLN A 60 -1.58 -21.70 2.34
N GLN A 61 -2.49 -21.03 3.05
CA GLN A 61 -2.28 -20.64 4.45
C GLN A 61 -2.17 -21.86 5.37
N ALA A 62 -3.05 -22.86 5.20
CA ALA A 62 -2.98 -24.11 5.96
C ALA A 62 -1.66 -24.87 5.71
N ASN A 63 -1.15 -24.87 4.47
CA ASN A 63 0.13 -25.49 4.16
C ASN A 63 1.30 -24.75 4.84
N LEU A 64 1.28 -23.41 4.88
CA LEU A 64 2.29 -22.63 5.59
C LEU A 64 2.27 -22.91 7.10
N GLU A 65 1.08 -22.96 7.69
CA GLU A 65 0.89 -23.27 9.12
C GLU A 65 1.35 -24.70 9.45
N TYR A 66 1.05 -25.66 8.58
CA TYR A 66 1.56 -27.03 8.70
C TYR A 66 3.09 -27.11 8.61
N ASP A 67 3.70 -26.36 7.69
CA ASP A 67 5.16 -26.30 7.54
C ASP A 67 5.82 -25.67 8.78
N GLU A 68 5.19 -24.67 9.38
CA GLU A 68 5.65 -24.06 10.63
C GLU A 68 5.54 -25.04 11.81
N MET A 69 4.40 -25.72 11.97
CA MET A 69 4.18 -26.73 13.01
C MET A 69 5.18 -27.90 12.92
N THR A 70 5.51 -28.32 11.70
CA THR A 70 6.39 -29.48 11.46
C THR A 70 7.87 -29.13 11.28
N LYS A 71 8.23 -27.83 11.31
CA LYS A 71 9.61 -27.34 11.16
C LYS A 71 10.61 -28.00 12.10
N ASN A 72 10.18 -28.34 13.32
CA ASN A 72 11.04 -28.89 14.37
C ASN A 72 11.13 -30.43 14.38
N VAL A 73 10.37 -31.12 13.53
CA VAL A 73 10.29 -32.60 13.55
C VAL A 73 11.35 -33.22 12.64
N ASN A 74 11.80 -32.51 11.59
CA ASN A 74 12.74 -33.04 10.61
C ASN A 74 14.15 -32.46 10.83
N PHE A 75 15.01 -33.22 11.50
CA PHE A 75 16.41 -32.84 11.77
C PHE A 75 17.16 -32.40 10.52
N ASN A 76 16.96 -33.06 9.37
CA ASN A 76 17.63 -32.70 8.11
C ASN A 76 17.18 -31.34 7.58
N ARG A 77 15.90 -30.98 7.80
CA ARG A 77 15.36 -29.66 7.43
C ARG A 77 15.91 -28.57 8.34
N ILE A 78 16.07 -28.83 9.64
CA ILE A 78 16.61 -27.87 10.62
C ILE A 78 18.05 -27.47 10.30
N TYR A 79 18.92 -28.42 9.92
CA TYR A 79 20.31 -28.11 9.55
C TYR A 79 20.41 -27.27 8.27
N ALA A 80 19.58 -27.56 7.26
CA ALA A 80 19.52 -26.79 6.01
C ALA A 80 18.77 -25.45 6.15
N SER A 81 17.80 -25.33 7.06
CA SER A 81 17.08 -24.11 7.36
C SER A 81 17.95 -23.15 8.18
N LYS A 82 18.68 -23.62 9.20
CA LYS A 82 19.53 -22.75 10.04
C LYS A 82 20.63 -22.02 9.25
N SER A 83 21.15 -22.66 8.20
CA SER A 83 22.13 -22.01 7.29
C SER A 83 21.51 -20.99 6.34
N ASN A 84 20.20 -20.99 6.12
CA ASN A 84 19.50 -20.10 5.19
C ASN A 84 18.62 -19.05 5.90
N GLU A 85 18.10 -19.34 7.10
CA GLU A 85 17.30 -18.42 7.90
C GLU A 85 18.13 -17.31 8.54
N THR A 86 19.45 -17.53 8.69
CA THR A 86 20.38 -16.44 9.07
C THR A 86 20.57 -15.43 7.92
N PHE A 87 20.19 -15.76 6.68
CA PHE A 87 20.40 -14.92 5.48
C PHE A 87 19.12 -14.45 4.77
N MET A 88 17.94 -14.77 5.31
CA MET A 88 16.68 -14.22 4.79
C MET A 88 16.07 -13.27 5.81
N PRO A 89 16.71 -12.12 6.09
CA PRO A 89 16.04 -11.05 6.81
C PRO A 89 14.84 -10.60 5.98
N ASP A 90 13.77 -10.22 6.67
CA ASP A 90 12.53 -9.70 6.10
C ASP A 90 12.76 -8.94 4.79
N MET A 91 12.38 -9.51 3.64
CA MET A 91 12.60 -8.89 2.32
C MET A 91 12.08 -7.44 2.27
N LYS A 92 11.07 -7.11 3.08
CA LYS A 92 10.51 -5.77 3.20
C LYS A 92 11.44 -4.78 3.91
N SER A 93 12.23 -5.20 4.90
CA SER A 93 13.19 -4.33 5.60
C SER A 93 14.46 -4.12 4.77
N VAL A 94 14.87 -5.12 3.99
CA VAL A 94 16.02 -5.04 3.08
C VAL A 94 15.79 -4.06 1.93
N GLN A 95 14.56 -4.01 1.38
CA GLN A 95 14.22 -3.11 0.28
C GLN A 95 14.48 -1.63 0.63
N GLY A 96 14.11 -1.19 1.84
CA GLY A 96 14.32 0.20 2.26
C GLY A 96 15.80 0.58 2.45
N GLN A 97 16.62 -0.37 2.88
CA GLN A 97 18.07 -0.17 3.05
C GLN A 97 18.78 -0.08 1.70
N LEU A 98 18.42 -0.95 0.75
CA LEU A 98 18.96 -0.92 -0.62
C LEU A 98 18.65 0.40 -1.35
N ILE A 99 17.43 0.93 -1.21
CA ILE A 99 17.04 2.21 -1.80
C ILE A 99 17.90 3.36 -1.26
N THR A 100 18.22 3.34 0.04
CA THR A 100 19.04 4.39 0.65
C THR A 100 20.47 4.36 0.11
N ILE A 101 21.06 3.17 -0.06
CA ILE A 101 22.41 3.01 -0.62
C ILE A 101 22.42 3.46 -2.09
N ALA A 102 21.41 3.07 -2.88
CA ALA A 102 21.29 3.48 -4.27
C ALA A 102 21.20 5.01 -4.41
N ASN A 103 20.47 5.68 -3.53
CA ASN A 103 20.33 7.14 -3.54
C ASN A 103 21.68 7.85 -3.31
N VAL A 104 22.54 7.31 -2.44
CA VAL A 104 23.87 7.89 -2.16
C VAL A 104 24.80 7.77 -3.38
N PHE A 105 24.73 6.65 -4.10
CA PHE A 105 25.48 6.53 -5.36
C PHE A 105 24.96 7.49 -6.43
N LEU A 106 23.64 7.72 -6.48
CA LEU A 106 23.01 8.65 -7.41
C LEU A 106 23.45 10.11 -7.14
N THR A 107 23.49 10.53 -5.87
CA THR A 107 23.92 11.88 -5.49
C THR A 107 25.41 12.11 -5.77
N ILE A 108 26.28 11.15 -5.41
CA ILE A 108 27.73 11.21 -5.71
C ILE A 108 27.96 11.26 -7.23
N GLY A 109 27.27 10.40 -8.00
CA GLY A 109 27.36 10.38 -9.45
C GLY A 109 26.87 11.68 -10.10
N GLY A 110 25.76 12.23 -9.59
CA GLY A 110 25.23 13.53 -10.04
C GLY A 110 26.21 14.68 -9.77
N ALA A 111 26.80 14.73 -8.58
CA ALA A 111 27.80 15.73 -8.20
C ALA A 111 29.06 15.65 -9.07
N PHE A 112 29.50 14.43 -9.39
CA PHE A 112 30.63 14.20 -10.28
C PHE A 112 30.35 14.72 -11.70
N VAL A 113 29.22 14.32 -12.30
CA VAL A 113 28.84 14.74 -13.66
C VAL A 113 28.64 16.24 -13.72
N PHE A 114 28.01 16.82 -12.70
CA PHE A 114 27.84 18.27 -12.57
C PHE A 114 29.18 18.99 -12.51
N GLY A 115 30.10 18.57 -11.64
CA GLY A 115 31.43 19.17 -11.53
C GLY A 115 32.24 19.01 -12.83
N TYR A 116 32.20 17.83 -13.45
CA TYR A 116 32.86 17.59 -14.74
C TYR A 116 32.37 18.55 -15.83
N LYS A 117 31.04 18.70 -15.98
CA LYS A 117 30.45 19.60 -16.99
C LYS A 117 30.56 21.08 -16.62
N SER A 118 30.61 21.42 -15.33
CA SER A 118 30.76 22.79 -14.85
C SER A 118 32.03 23.46 -15.38
N VAL A 119 33.14 22.71 -15.45
CA VAL A 119 34.42 23.22 -15.97
C VAL A 119 34.35 23.51 -17.47
N GLU A 120 33.67 22.65 -18.25
CA GLU A 120 33.43 22.84 -19.68
C GLU A 120 32.63 24.14 -19.92
N TYR A 121 31.56 24.35 -19.16
CA TYR A 121 30.74 25.55 -19.26
C TYR A 121 31.46 26.83 -18.80
N SER A 122 32.32 26.76 -17.78
CA SER A 122 32.99 27.95 -17.24
C SER A 122 34.19 28.40 -18.07
N THR A 123 35.01 27.46 -18.57
CA THR A 123 36.30 27.80 -19.20
C THR A 123 36.21 27.77 -20.72
N GLY A 124 35.18 27.17 -21.31
CA GLY A 124 35.04 27.03 -22.76
C GLY A 124 36.15 26.18 -23.43
N THR A 125 36.99 25.53 -22.62
CA THR A 125 38.11 24.70 -23.06
C THR A 125 37.98 23.30 -22.47
N ASN A 126 38.30 22.28 -23.27
CA ASN A 126 38.15 20.88 -22.90
C ASN A 126 39.43 20.32 -22.27
N ASN A 127 39.84 20.92 -21.15
CA ASN A 127 40.96 20.40 -20.36
C ASN A 127 40.48 19.21 -19.52
N PHE A 128 40.70 17.99 -20.05
CA PHE A 128 40.28 16.73 -19.43
C PHE A 128 40.70 16.60 -17.96
N VAL A 129 41.96 16.95 -17.64
CA VAL A 129 42.50 16.87 -16.28
C VAL A 129 41.77 17.81 -15.31
N LEU A 130 41.43 19.02 -15.77
CA LEU A 130 40.72 20.02 -14.95
C LEU A 130 39.26 19.60 -14.72
N GLN A 131 38.60 19.05 -15.74
CA GLN A 131 37.22 18.57 -15.63
C GLN A 131 37.11 17.41 -14.63
N ILE A 132 38.02 16.44 -14.70
CA ILE A 132 38.04 15.32 -13.76
C ILE A 132 38.41 15.76 -12.35
N SER A 133 39.42 16.62 -12.17
CA SER A 133 39.83 17.04 -10.83
C SER A 133 38.72 17.79 -10.11
N PHE A 134 38.03 18.69 -10.81
CA PHE A 134 36.90 19.43 -10.23
C PHE A 134 35.69 18.53 -9.98
N GLY A 135 35.35 17.64 -10.93
CA GLY A 135 34.30 16.64 -10.75
C GLY A 135 34.54 15.73 -9.54
N LEU A 136 35.78 15.26 -9.37
CA LEU A 136 36.19 14.44 -8.23
C LEU A 136 36.10 15.22 -6.92
N LEU A 137 36.50 16.49 -6.90
CA LEU A 137 36.44 17.35 -5.70
C LEU A 137 34.98 17.57 -5.26
N CYS A 138 34.09 17.90 -6.20
CA CYS A 138 32.66 18.02 -5.93
C CYS A 138 32.06 16.70 -5.41
N ALA A 139 32.37 15.57 -6.05
CA ALA A 139 31.89 14.26 -5.63
C ALA A 139 32.39 13.88 -4.23
N PHE A 140 33.63 14.24 -3.88
CA PHE A 140 34.22 13.98 -2.57
C PHE A 140 33.49 14.74 -1.46
N VAL A 141 33.19 16.02 -1.66
CA VAL A 141 32.45 16.83 -0.68
C VAL A 141 31.05 16.23 -0.44
N VAL A 142 30.35 15.84 -1.52
CA VAL A 142 29.03 15.22 -1.42
C VAL A 142 29.09 13.86 -0.74
N ALA A 143 30.09 13.03 -1.06
CA ALA A 143 30.28 11.73 -0.41
C ALA A 143 30.46 11.88 1.11
N VAL A 144 31.25 12.85 1.56
CA VAL A 144 31.43 13.12 3.00
C VAL A 144 30.11 13.56 3.65
N ALA A 145 29.35 14.44 2.99
CA ALA A 145 28.05 14.88 3.47
C ALA A 145 27.06 13.71 3.58
N ASP A 146 26.95 12.88 2.54
CA ASP A 146 26.03 11.74 2.51
C ASP A 146 26.41 10.68 3.55
N ILE A 147 27.69 10.36 3.72
CA ILE A 147 28.17 9.44 4.78
C ILE A 147 27.81 9.98 6.16
N TYR A 148 27.99 11.29 6.39
CA TYR A 148 27.59 11.92 7.65
C TYR A 148 26.08 11.80 7.90
N PHE A 149 25.24 12.08 6.89
CA PHE A 149 23.79 11.94 7.01
C PHE A 149 23.35 10.50 7.24
N LEU A 150 23.98 9.52 6.57
CA LEU A 150 23.73 8.10 6.80
C LEU A 150 24.04 7.72 8.25
N LEU A 151 25.22 8.04 8.76
CA LEU A 151 25.62 7.74 10.13
C LEU A 151 24.68 8.39 11.16
N LYS A 152 24.30 9.65 10.93
CA LYS A 152 23.33 10.34 11.78
C LYS A 152 21.96 9.67 11.76
N ARG A 153 21.49 9.22 10.60
CA ARG A 153 20.22 8.48 10.47
C ARG A 153 20.26 7.14 11.20
N PHE A 154 21.38 6.42 11.18
CA PHE A 154 21.54 5.19 11.96
C PHE A 154 21.50 5.44 13.47
N ASN A 155 22.19 6.49 13.95
CA ASN A 155 22.22 6.80 15.38
C ASN A 155 20.85 7.22 15.95
N THR A 156 20.01 7.90 15.16
CA THR A 156 18.66 8.29 15.59
C THR A 156 17.67 7.11 15.65
N LEU A 157 17.99 5.99 15.01
CA LEU A 157 17.14 4.79 14.96
C LEU A 157 17.45 3.77 16.07
N THR A 158 18.48 4.03 16.90
CA THR A 158 18.85 3.22 18.06
C THR A 158 18.43 3.94 19.34
#